data_AF-A0A2E8AAH4-F1
#
_entry.id   AF-A0A2E8AAH4-F1
#
_cell.length_a   1.000
_cell.length_b   1.000
_cell.length_c   1.000
_cell.angle_alpha   90.00
_cell.angle_beta   90.00
_cell.angle_gamma   90.00
#
_symmetry.space_group_name_H-M   'P 1'
#
loop_
_entity.id
_entity.type
_entity.pdbx_description
1 polymer ?
#
loop_
_entity_poly.entity_id
_entity_poly.type
_entity_poly.pdbx_seq_one_letter_code
_entity_poly.pdbx_strand_id
1 'polypeptide(L)'
;MAQVFSNDMVAHVWAQQNQQSGRSNNGNFYFEGRTLYSYGGHFPVGIFAAPGGPVFMNADSYSVSTSKHQSYARRAVSHVSPQFYMPSLNDIADAISRAGRNGGLIPADARDIHAPRVTRYLESNWREIGAESEGAAWLLRAIGSRAQWPAMRARLESKADRLAERNAARLKASQAAEGRELAKRPWPEMRDSAWEQAGSYGQRELRDWIRDIRAARLATPKAHKRVRSALWERETGLRSILATAEGMADRHGNPGDGLKARGIVAKLRRFRDGRIGNVPGYEGPDGPDKRQAALDLPTGAGWRKLADLLRDGLALGVSIPPATREAAERLRREADAIATEREGAEAQRREIAEARRRTLATLATFNAERRRLRHADERDATRREKLAALDSILARVPDARPWGTERGFELRPDLAERAARIATAAESLVVSSGWRDRVADERHAAEREHAERMAAERAERERIAALSPDERRELWEAGNLDRQHVRDVETVSGPLLRAMGAEIDGCTVKGGTLETSQGATVPLRHAFRVFQFVAACRAEGKTWTPGAWGPRHIRVGHFSLDRVETSGSFVAGCHSIRWAEIARLAERLGVAGCLVPAREAAAELAGEAA
;
A
#
# COMPACT_ATOMS: atom_id res chain seq x y z
N MET A 1 -13.20 14.66 43.37
CA MET A 1 -14.16 14.64 42.25
C MET A 1 -14.08 13.28 41.57
N ALA A 2 -15.18 12.76 41.03
CA ALA A 2 -15.15 11.52 40.25
C ALA A 2 -14.23 11.68 39.03
N GLN A 3 -13.50 10.63 38.64
CA GLN A 3 -12.62 10.66 37.48
C GLN A 3 -13.07 9.72 36.35
N VAL A 4 -14.12 8.94 36.59
CA VAL A 4 -14.67 7.97 35.65
C VAL A 4 -16.14 8.31 35.37
N PHE A 5 -16.50 8.44 34.10
CA PHE A 5 -17.81 8.90 33.64
C PHE A 5 -18.33 8.09 32.45
N SER A 6 -19.60 8.25 32.06
CA SER A 6 -20.09 7.83 30.75
C SER A 6 -19.50 8.71 29.64
N ASN A 7 -19.45 8.23 28.39
CA ASN A 7 -18.80 8.97 27.30
C ASN A 7 -19.39 10.37 27.09
N ASP A 8 -20.71 10.52 27.14
CA ASP A 8 -21.37 11.83 27.03
C ASP A 8 -20.96 12.76 28.19
N MET A 9 -20.88 12.22 29.41
CA MET A 9 -20.47 12.99 30.59
C MET A 9 -19.00 13.38 30.55
N VAL A 10 -18.10 12.54 30.01
CA VAL A 10 -16.69 12.92 29.78
C VAL A 10 -16.62 14.21 28.95
N ALA A 11 -17.40 14.30 27.87
CA ALA A 11 -17.43 15.50 27.02
C ALA A 11 -18.02 16.72 27.75
N HIS A 12 -19.08 16.55 28.54
CA HIS A 12 -19.67 17.64 29.32
C HIS A 12 -18.75 18.15 30.43
N VAL A 13 -18.09 17.25 31.17
CA VAL A 13 -17.13 17.62 32.22
C VAL A 13 -15.91 18.31 31.59
N TRP A 14 -15.41 17.82 30.45
CA TRP A 14 -14.38 18.51 29.68
C TRP A 14 -14.81 19.92 29.29
N ALA A 15 -16.02 20.10 28.74
CA ALA A 15 -16.51 21.40 28.29
C ALA A 15 -16.64 22.44 29.42
N GLN A 16 -16.84 22.00 30.68
CA GLN A 16 -16.90 22.88 31.84
C GLN A 16 -15.54 23.47 32.23
N GLN A 17 -14.43 22.84 31.84
CA GLN A 17 -13.06 23.28 32.13
C GLN A 17 -12.72 23.44 33.63
N ASN A 18 -13.52 22.85 34.53
CA ASN A 18 -13.35 22.92 35.99
C ASN A 18 -12.54 21.75 36.58
N GLN A 19 -12.23 20.73 35.78
CA GLN A 19 -11.49 19.54 36.20
C GLN A 19 -10.31 19.32 35.25
N GLN A 20 -9.19 18.83 35.79
CA GLN A 20 -7.97 18.63 34.99
C GLN A 20 -7.95 17.31 34.20
N SER A 21 -8.68 16.28 34.62
CA SER A 21 -8.72 15.01 33.90
C SER A 21 -10.00 14.25 34.17
N GLY A 22 -10.43 13.44 33.21
CA GLY A 22 -11.57 12.54 33.36
C GLY A 22 -11.61 11.55 32.20
N ARG A 23 -12.10 10.34 32.45
CA ARG A 23 -12.10 9.25 31.47
C ARG A 23 -13.39 8.44 31.47
N SER A 24 -13.64 7.73 30.38
CA SER A 24 -14.70 6.74 30.26
C SER A 24 -14.34 5.45 31.00
N ASN A 25 -15.34 4.61 31.29
CA ASN A 25 -15.14 3.30 31.93
C ASN A 25 -14.10 2.41 31.22
N ASN A 26 -14.03 2.46 29.89
CA ASN A 26 -13.09 1.68 29.08
C ASN A 26 -11.77 2.41 28.79
N GLY A 27 -11.58 3.63 29.30
CA GLY A 27 -10.37 4.46 29.08
C GLY A 27 -10.18 5.00 27.66
N ASN A 28 -11.06 4.66 26.71
CA ASN A 28 -10.91 5.04 25.31
C ASN A 28 -11.42 6.45 25.00
N PHE A 29 -12.08 7.14 25.93
CA PHE A 29 -12.51 8.52 25.74
C PHE A 29 -12.19 9.30 27.02
N TYR A 30 -11.32 10.28 26.93
CA TYR A 30 -10.79 10.96 28.09
C TYR A 30 -10.31 12.36 27.73
N PHE A 31 -10.20 13.23 28.72
CA PHE A 31 -9.57 14.53 28.55
C PHE A 31 -8.46 14.74 29.56
N GLU A 32 -7.48 15.52 29.15
CA GLU A 32 -6.40 16.03 30.00
C GLU A 32 -6.27 17.54 29.76
N GLY A 33 -6.53 18.31 30.81
CA GLY A 33 -6.69 19.74 30.79
C GLY A 33 -7.70 20.19 29.73
N ARG A 34 -7.18 20.83 28.68
CA ARG A 34 -7.97 21.45 27.61
C ARG A 34 -8.25 20.53 26.44
N THR A 35 -7.59 19.39 26.36
CA THR A 35 -7.68 18.50 25.21
C THR A 35 -8.50 17.26 25.54
N LEU A 36 -9.48 16.98 24.69
CA LEU A 36 -10.29 15.78 24.71
C LEU A 36 -9.77 14.81 23.64
N TYR A 37 -9.56 13.55 24.01
CA TYR A 37 -8.97 12.50 23.16
C TYR A 37 -9.92 11.31 22.98
N SER A 38 -9.77 10.60 21.87
CA SER A 38 -10.43 9.31 21.61
C SER A 38 -9.41 8.25 21.23
N TYR A 39 -9.47 7.06 21.83
CA TYR A 39 -8.61 5.88 21.64
C TYR A 39 -7.10 6.09 21.90
N GLY A 40 -6.62 7.32 22.02
CA GLY A 40 -5.25 7.62 22.40
C GLY A 40 -4.87 9.09 22.15
N GLY A 41 -3.71 9.50 22.67
CA GLY A 41 -3.22 10.88 22.57
C GLY A 41 -2.92 11.35 21.14
N HIS A 42 -2.91 10.44 20.16
CA HIS A 42 -2.73 10.75 18.74
C HIS A 42 -4.02 11.27 18.07
N PHE A 43 -5.16 11.22 18.76
CA PHE A 43 -6.44 11.63 18.21
C PHE A 43 -7.18 12.60 19.15
N PRO A 44 -6.86 13.89 19.10
CA PRO A 44 -7.65 14.92 19.76
C PRO A 44 -8.97 15.10 19.02
N VAL A 45 -10.06 15.05 19.78
CA VAL A 45 -11.43 15.33 19.35
C VAL A 45 -11.70 16.83 19.41
N GLY A 46 -11.22 17.49 20.46
CA GLY A 46 -11.37 18.94 20.63
C GLY A 46 -10.34 19.52 21.60
N ILE A 47 -10.01 20.80 21.41
CA ILE A 47 -9.00 21.53 22.18
C ILE A 47 -9.51 22.94 22.47
N PHE A 48 -9.59 23.31 23.74
CA PHE A 48 -9.79 24.71 24.12
C PHE A 48 -8.48 25.50 23.94
N ALA A 49 -8.54 26.56 23.14
CA ALA A 49 -7.39 27.45 22.96
C ALA A 49 -7.00 28.14 24.27
N ALA A 50 -7.98 28.54 25.08
CA ALA A 50 -7.81 29.07 26.43
C ALA A 50 -9.01 28.67 27.30
N PRO A 51 -8.92 28.69 28.64
CA PRO A 51 -10.09 28.51 29.50
C PRO A 51 -11.19 29.53 29.13
N GLY A 52 -12.39 29.06 28.81
CA GLY A 52 -13.50 29.91 28.34
C GLY A 52 -13.29 30.57 26.97
N GLY A 53 -12.22 30.22 26.25
CA GLY A 53 -11.88 30.76 24.94
C GLY A 53 -12.39 29.91 23.77
N PRO A 54 -11.93 30.20 22.53
CA PRO A 54 -12.35 29.44 21.36
C PRO A 54 -11.97 27.96 21.45
N VAL A 55 -12.81 27.12 20.87
CA VAL A 55 -12.60 25.67 20.82
C VAL A 55 -12.29 25.22 19.40
N PHE A 56 -11.23 24.44 19.25
CA PHE A 56 -10.88 23.76 18.01
C PHE A 56 -11.43 22.35 18.05
N MET A 57 -12.21 21.98 17.04
CA MET A 57 -12.83 20.68 16.87
C MET A 57 -12.18 19.97 15.69
N ASN A 58 -11.95 18.67 15.83
CA ASN A 58 -11.36 17.88 14.77
C ASN A 58 -12.40 17.63 13.66
N ALA A 59 -12.06 18.00 12.42
CA ALA A 59 -12.93 17.85 11.26
C ALA A 59 -12.84 16.44 10.62
N ASP A 60 -11.81 15.67 10.93
CA ASP A 60 -11.61 14.33 10.35
C ASP A 60 -12.60 13.31 10.92
N SER A 61 -13.00 12.29 10.16
CA SER A 61 -13.75 11.14 10.68
C SER A 61 -13.08 9.82 10.30
N TYR A 62 -12.83 8.95 11.29
CA TYR A 62 -12.05 7.72 11.12
C TYR A 62 -12.84 6.43 11.42
N SER A 63 -13.83 6.46 12.33
CA SER A 63 -14.65 5.30 12.69
C SER A 63 -16.03 5.70 13.24
N VAL A 64 -17.00 4.79 13.19
CA VAL A 64 -18.37 5.03 13.72
C VAL A 64 -18.34 5.43 15.21
N SER A 65 -17.43 4.84 16.00
CA SER A 65 -17.25 5.16 17.42
C SER A 65 -16.60 6.54 17.63
N THR A 66 -15.59 6.88 16.82
CA THR A 66 -14.96 8.21 16.85
C THR A 66 -15.95 9.31 16.47
N SER A 67 -16.80 9.07 15.47
CA SER A 67 -17.86 10.01 15.06
C SER A 67 -18.89 10.24 16.18
N LYS A 68 -19.18 9.22 17.00
CA LYS A 68 -20.04 9.37 18.19
C LYS A 68 -19.36 10.25 19.25
N HIS A 69 -18.08 10.02 19.56
CA HIS A 69 -17.33 10.86 20.49
C HIS A 69 -17.27 12.33 20.05
N GLN A 70 -17.05 12.59 18.76
CA GLN A 70 -17.10 13.93 18.19
C GLN A 70 -18.50 14.57 18.30
N SER A 71 -19.57 13.79 18.14
CA SER A 71 -20.94 14.27 18.34
C SER A 71 -21.19 14.70 19.78
N TYR A 72 -20.74 13.90 20.76
CA TYR A 72 -20.81 14.28 22.18
C TYR A 72 -20.03 15.55 22.47
N ALA A 73 -18.81 15.65 21.96
CA ALA A 73 -17.99 16.84 22.12
C ALA A 73 -18.66 18.09 21.51
N ARG A 74 -19.15 18.01 20.27
CA ARG A 74 -19.88 19.12 19.61
C ARG A 74 -21.10 19.57 20.39
N ARG A 75 -21.88 18.63 20.94
CA ARG A 75 -23.03 18.97 21.78
C ARG A 75 -22.60 19.61 23.10
N ALA A 76 -21.53 19.13 23.71
CA ALA A 76 -21.03 19.67 24.96
C ALA A 76 -20.51 21.11 24.83
N VAL A 77 -19.85 21.45 23.71
CA VAL A 77 -19.31 22.80 23.47
C VAL A 77 -20.21 23.70 22.63
N SER A 78 -21.47 23.34 22.42
CA SER A 78 -22.41 24.12 21.59
C SER A 78 -22.62 25.56 22.09
N HIS A 79 -22.45 25.77 23.39
CA HIS A 79 -22.54 27.06 24.06
C HIS A 79 -21.25 27.89 23.97
N VAL A 80 -20.14 27.31 23.49
CA VAL A 80 -18.85 27.96 23.34
C VAL A 80 -18.79 28.63 21.97
N SER A 81 -18.30 29.88 21.93
CA SER A 81 -18.09 30.63 20.70
C SER A 81 -16.79 31.43 20.76
N PRO A 82 -15.95 31.44 19.70
CA PRO A 82 -16.16 30.74 18.43
C PRO A 82 -15.69 29.27 18.44
N GLN A 83 -16.24 28.47 17.52
CA GLN A 83 -15.86 27.07 17.28
C GLN A 83 -15.16 26.95 15.92
N PHE A 84 -13.96 26.36 15.90
CA PHE A 84 -13.18 26.18 14.67
C PHE A 84 -13.04 24.71 14.33
N TYR A 85 -13.43 24.32 13.12
CA TYR A 85 -13.29 22.95 12.64
C TYR A 85 -12.03 22.85 11.77
N MET A 86 -11.06 22.06 12.21
CA MET A 86 -9.76 21.94 11.55
C MET A 86 -9.42 20.45 11.29
N PRO A 87 -8.96 20.09 10.09
CA PRO A 87 -8.50 18.72 9.80
C PRO A 87 -7.21 18.41 10.55
N SER A 88 -6.90 17.14 10.79
CA SER A 88 -5.63 16.70 11.40
C SER A 88 -5.25 17.49 12.67
N LEU A 89 -6.22 17.67 13.58
CA LEU A 89 -6.09 18.56 14.74
C LEU A 89 -4.86 18.25 15.63
N ASN A 90 -4.40 17.00 15.64
CA ASN A 90 -3.20 16.58 16.35
C ASN A 90 -1.94 17.36 15.95
N ASP A 91 -1.79 17.68 14.66
CA ASP A 91 -0.59 18.33 14.12
C ASP A 91 -0.41 19.77 14.64
N ILE A 92 -1.50 20.38 15.11
CA ILE A 92 -1.55 21.76 15.60
C ILE A 92 -1.94 21.87 17.07
N ALA A 93 -2.14 20.73 17.77
CA ALA A 93 -2.62 20.69 19.14
C ALA A 93 -1.73 21.46 20.11
N ASP A 94 -0.40 21.31 19.98
CA ASP A 94 0.57 22.00 20.83
C ASP A 94 0.61 23.51 20.52
N ALA A 95 0.50 23.90 19.25
CA ALA A 95 0.48 25.30 18.85
C ALA A 95 -0.75 26.04 19.42
N ILE A 96 -1.94 25.43 19.31
CA ILE A 96 -3.19 25.94 19.92
C ILE A 96 -3.01 26.06 21.43
N SER A 97 -2.49 25.00 22.05
CA SER A 97 -2.30 24.94 23.48
C SER A 97 -1.40 26.06 24.01
N ARG A 98 -0.26 26.30 23.37
CA ARG A 98 0.69 27.35 23.76
C ARG A 98 0.13 28.75 23.55
N ALA A 99 -0.52 28.97 22.42
CA ALA A 99 -1.02 30.28 22.05
C ALA A 99 -2.04 30.83 23.05
N GLY A 100 -3.05 30.05 23.46
CA GLY A 100 -4.02 30.61 24.40
C GLY A 100 -3.61 30.59 25.87
N ARG A 101 -2.43 30.04 26.23
CA ARG A 101 -1.79 30.36 27.53
C ARG A 101 -1.15 31.75 27.52
N ASN A 102 -1.00 32.38 26.35
CA ASN A 102 -0.28 33.64 26.18
C ASN A 102 -1.09 34.61 25.32
N GLY A 103 -2.34 34.88 25.74
CA GLY A 103 -3.19 35.90 25.12
C GLY A 103 -3.56 35.63 23.65
N GLY A 104 -3.51 34.37 23.20
CA GLY A 104 -3.79 33.98 21.82
C GLY A 104 -2.58 34.06 20.88
N LEU A 105 -1.39 34.35 21.41
CA LEU A 105 -0.13 34.34 20.67
C LEU A 105 0.76 33.23 21.19
N ILE A 106 1.39 32.46 20.31
CA ILE A 106 2.48 31.58 20.72
C ILE A 106 3.56 32.46 21.38
N PRO A 107 4.07 32.07 22.56
CA PRO A 107 5.18 32.75 23.21
C PRO A 107 6.35 32.98 22.24
N ALA A 108 6.99 34.14 22.30
CA ALA A 108 7.99 34.55 21.30
C ALA A 108 9.14 33.54 21.17
N ASP A 109 9.54 32.93 22.29
CA ASP A 109 10.54 31.87 22.42
C ASP A 109 10.14 30.55 21.73
N ALA A 110 8.85 30.28 21.58
CA ALA A 110 8.35 29.07 20.92
C ALA A 110 7.94 29.30 19.45
N ARG A 111 7.86 30.56 18.99
CA ARG A 111 7.38 30.89 17.63
C ARG A 111 8.23 30.28 16.53
N ASP A 112 9.55 30.24 16.68
CA ASP A 112 10.45 29.74 15.62
C ASP A 112 10.22 28.25 15.30
N ILE A 113 9.76 27.47 16.29
CA ILE A 113 9.46 26.04 16.11
C ILE A 113 8.04 25.85 15.57
N HIS A 114 7.07 26.59 16.12
CA HIS A 114 5.66 26.38 15.80
C HIS A 114 5.20 27.11 14.55
N ALA A 115 5.76 28.27 14.23
CA ALA A 115 5.38 29.03 13.04
C ALA A 115 5.59 28.21 11.76
N PRO A 116 6.76 27.57 11.51
CA PRO A 116 6.94 26.73 10.32
C PRO A 116 6.01 25.50 10.30
N ARG A 117 5.71 24.91 11.47
CA ARG A 117 4.81 23.75 11.58
C ARG A 117 3.37 24.13 11.23
N VAL A 118 2.86 25.22 11.80
CA VAL A 118 1.53 25.76 11.51
C VAL A 118 1.44 26.20 10.05
N THR A 119 2.45 26.90 9.52
CA THR A 119 2.47 27.27 8.10
C THR A 119 2.42 26.04 7.21
N ARG A 120 3.26 25.03 7.46
CA ARG A 120 3.26 23.78 6.67
C ARG A 120 1.93 23.05 6.77
N TYR A 121 1.34 23.00 7.96
CA TYR A 121 0.01 22.43 8.17
C TYR A 121 -1.04 23.14 7.32
N LEU A 122 -1.07 24.47 7.34
CA LEU A 122 -2.00 25.27 6.54
C LEU A 122 -1.75 25.07 5.02
N GLU A 123 -0.49 25.03 4.60
CA GLU A 123 -0.12 24.75 3.20
C GLU A 123 -0.49 23.33 2.74
N SER A 124 -0.50 22.36 3.64
CA SER A 124 -0.81 20.96 3.31
C SER A 124 -2.32 20.71 3.28
N ASN A 125 -3.08 21.39 4.14
CA ASN A 125 -4.52 21.18 4.32
C ASN A 125 -5.39 22.27 3.66
N TRP A 126 -4.82 23.14 2.84
CA TRP A 126 -5.53 24.33 2.30
C TRP A 126 -6.81 24.04 1.50
N ARG A 127 -6.92 22.84 0.91
CA ARG A 127 -8.11 22.41 0.16
C ARG A 127 -9.28 22.07 1.08
N GLU A 128 -8.98 21.47 2.23
CA GLU A 128 -9.96 21.06 3.24
C GLU A 128 -10.34 22.22 4.16
N ILE A 129 -9.43 23.18 4.34
CA ILE A 129 -9.68 24.41 5.08
C ILE A 129 -10.42 25.40 4.16
N GLY A 130 -11.62 25.82 4.57
CA GLY A 130 -12.43 26.80 3.84
C GLY A 130 -11.73 28.16 3.66
N ALA A 131 -12.05 28.89 2.59
CA ALA A 131 -11.39 30.16 2.24
C ALA A 131 -11.50 31.22 3.34
N GLU A 132 -12.64 31.27 4.03
CA GLU A 132 -12.93 32.21 5.12
C GLU A 132 -12.73 31.57 6.51
N SER A 133 -11.86 30.55 6.62
CA SER A 133 -11.65 29.86 7.89
C SER A 133 -11.05 30.79 8.95
N GLU A 134 -11.87 31.16 9.93
CA GLU A 134 -11.45 31.93 11.11
C GLU A 134 -10.43 31.16 11.95
N GLY A 135 -10.49 29.83 11.98
CA GLY A 135 -9.50 28.97 12.65
C GLY A 135 -8.12 29.07 12.01
N ALA A 136 -8.04 29.08 10.68
CA ALA A 136 -6.79 29.30 9.96
C ALA A 136 -6.25 30.73 10.18
N ALA A 137 -7.14 31.73 10.16
CA ALA A 137 -6.77 33.10 10.48
C ALA A 137 -6.28 33.24 11.93
N TRP A 138 -6.90 32.53 12.87
CA TRP A 138 -6.47 32.46 14.27
C TRP A 138 -5.08 31.85 14.38
N LEU A 139 -4.81 30.74 13.70
CA LEU A 139 -3.50 30.09 13.69
C LEU A 139 -2.40 30.99 13.10
N LEU A 140 -2.69 31.73 12.02
CA LEU A 140 -1.76 32.71 11.45
C LEU A 140 -1.44 33.83 12.44
N ARG A 141 -2.46 34.37 13.13
CA ARG A 141 -2.25 35.36 14.19
C ARG A 141 -1.45 34.77 15.34
N ALA A 142 -1.76 33.54 15.76
CA ALA A 142 -1.09 32.86 16.87
C ALA A 142 0.42 32.75 16.65
N ILE A 143 0.86 32.52 15.40
CA ILE A 143 2.28 32.47 15.05
C ILE A 143 2.90 33.86 14.79
N GLY A 144 2.15 34.94 14.99
CA GLY A 144 2.59 36.32 14.73
C GLY A 144 2.66 36.68 13.23
N SER A 145 2.07 35.87 12.35
CA SER A 145 2.05 36.16 10.91
C SER A 145 1.09 37.31 10.61
N ARG A 146 1.53 38.23 9.75
CA ARG A 146 0.68 39.29 9.17
C ARG A 146 -0.07 38.83 7.91
N ALA A 147 0.19 37.60 7.44
CA ALA A 147 -0.49 37.07 6.27
C ALA A 147 -1.98 36.83 6.57
N GLN A 148 -2.82 37.10 5.59
CA GLN A 148 -4.24 36.76 5.63
C GLN A 148 -4.47 35.39 4.99
N TRP A 149 -5.32 34.57 5.62
CA TRP A 149 -5.62 33.22 5.13
C TRP A 149 -6.17 33.21 3.70
N PRO A 150 -7.14 34.06 3.30
CA PRO A 150 -7.62 34.12 1.92
C PRO A 150 -6.49 34.38 0.90
N ALA A 151 -5.57 35.30 1.21
CA ALA A 151 -4.43 35.62 0.34
C ALA A 151 -3.43 34.46 0.25
N MET A 152 -3.13 33.79 1.37
CA MET A 152 -2.27 32.60 1.40
C MET A 152 -2.88 31.47 0.57
N ARG A 153 -4.18 31.23 0.69
CA ARG A 153 -4.92 30.20 -0.06
C ARG A 153 -4.91 30.50 -1.56
N ALA A 154 -5.20 31.74 -1.96
CA ALA A 154 -5.15 32.16 -3.37
C ALA A 154 -3.76 31.95 -3.99
N ARG A 155 -2.68 32.19 -3.24
CA ARG A 155 -1.31 31.89 -3.67
C ARG A 155 -1.09 30.38 -3.87
N LEU A 156 -1.59 29.55 -2.95
CA LEU A 156 -1.47 28.09 -3.04
C LEU A 156 -2.28 27.51 -4.21
N GLU A 157 -3.47 28.05 -4.44
CA GLU A 157 -4.32 27.72 -5.59
C GLU A 157 -3.61 28.07 -6.91
N SER A 158 -3.12 29.31 -7.06
CA SER A 158 -2.33 29.71 -8.24
C SER A 158 -1.09 28.82 -8.45
N LYS A 159 -0.41 28.42 -7.38
CA LYS A 159 0.73 27.49 -7.46
C LYS A 159 0.29 26.11 -7.93
N ALA A 160 -0.86 25.62 -7.45
CA ALA A 160 -1.43 24.35 -7.87
C ALA A 160 -1.86 24.38 -9.35
N ASP A 161 -2.46 25.48 -9.80
CA ASP A 161 -2.88 25.67 -11.19
C ASP A 161 -1.67 25.69 -12.14
N ARG A 162 -0.61 26.43 -11.80
CA ARG A 162 0.63 26.42 -12.59
C ARG A 162 1.25 25.03 -12.65
N LEU A 163 1.22 24.27 -11.56
CA LEU A 163 1.70 22.89 -11.54
C LEU A 163 0.84 21.99 -12.43
N ALA A 164 -0.48 22.14 -12.38
CA ALA A 164 -1.41 21.41 -13.23
C ALA A 164 -1.19 21.74 -14.71
N GLU A 165 -1.01 23.01 -15.05
CA GLU A 165 -0.70 23.47 -16.41
C GLU A 165 0.63 22.86 -16.91
N ARG A 166 1.68 22.90 -16.09
CA ARG A 166 2.97 22.28 -16.42
C ARG A 166 2.83 20.77 -16.63
N ASN A 167 2.06 20.08 -15.79
CA ASN A 167 1.81 18.65 -15.92
C ASN A 167 1.00 18.33 -17.19
N ALA A 168 -0.02 19.14 -17.50
CA ALA A 168 -0.81 19.01 -18.73
C ALA A 168 0.06 19.25 -19.98
N ALA A 169 0.96 20.23 -19.96
CA ALA A 169 1.93 20.47 -21.03
C ALA A 169 2.87 19.27 -21.22
N ARG A 170 3.38 18.69 -20.12
CA ARG A 170 4.21 17.47 -20.16
C ARG A 170 3.44 16.26 -20.71
N LEU A 171 2.19 16.07 -20.28
CA LEU A 171 1.33 15.00 -20.79
C LEU A 171 1.08 15.15 -22.29
N LYS A 172 0.75 16.37 -22.75
CA LYS A 172 0.58 16.68 -24.17
C LYS A 172 1.85 16.42 -24.97
N ALA A 173 3.03 16.77 -24.44
CA ALA A 173 4.30 16.47 -25.09
C ALA A 173 4.55 14.95 -25.21
N SER A 174 4.22 14.18 -24.16
CA SER A 174 4.31 12.71 -24.16
C SER A 174 3.37 12.09 -25.19
N GLN A 175 2.09 12.49 -25.20
CA GLN A 175 1.09 12.03 -26.17
C GLN A 175 1.48 12.37 -27.61
N ALA A 176 2.08 13.54 -27.83
CA ALA A 176 2.61 13.91 -29.14
C ALA A 176 3.82 13.05 -29.56
N ALA A 177 4.64 12.57 -28.61
CA ALA A 177 5.74 11.65 -28.88
C ALA A 177 5.24 10.24 -29.20
N GLU A 178 4.34 9.72 -28.39
CA GLU A 178 3.68 8.42 -28.63
C GLU A 178 2.92 8.41 -29.96
N GLY A 179 2.22 9.49 -30.28
CA GLY A 179 1.56 9.67 -31.57
C GLY A 179 2.50 9.59 -32.77
N ARG A 180 3.76 10.04 -32.63
CA ARG A 180 4.76 9.87 -33.68
C ARG A 180 5.15 8.41 -33.87
N GLU A 181 5.28 7.64 -32.79
CA GLU A 181 5.58 6.21 -32.87
C GLU A 181 4.40 5.40 -33.42
N LEU A 182 3.19 5.69 -32.96
CA LEU A 182 1.96 5.09 -33.52
C LEU A 182 1.81 5.39 -35.00
N ALA A 183 2.16 6.60 -35.43
CA ALA A 183 2.12 6.98 -36.83
C ALA A 183 3.09 6.21 -37.74
N LYS A 184 4.12 5.57 -37.18
CA LYS A 184 5.07 4.73 -37.90
C LYS A 184 4.64 3.26 -38.01
N ARG A 185 3.73 2.79 -37.15
CA ARG A 185 3.32 1.37 -37.13
C ARG A 185 2.57 0.98 -38.41
N PRO A 186 2.81 -0.20 -38.99
CA PRO A 186 2.07 -0.69 -40.16
C PRO A 186 0.56 -0.81 -39.87
N TRP A 187 -0.28 -0.25 -40.73
CA TRP A 187 -1.73 -0.30 -40.55
C TRP A 187 -2.31 -1.73 -40.57
N PRO A 188 -1.86 -2.67 -41.43
CA PRO A 188 -2.39 -4.03 -41.44
C PRO A 188 -2.28 -4.74 -40.08
N GLU A 189 -1.12 -4.65 -39.43
CA GLU A 189 -0.88 -5.23 -38.10
C GLU A 189 -1.78 -4.60 -37.03
N MET A 190 -1.92 -3.27 -37.05
CA MET A 190 -2.79 -2.56 -36.11
C MET A 190 -4.27 -2.96 -36.32
N ARG A 191 -4.70 -3.10 -37.57
CA ARG A 191 -6.07 -3.48 -37.92
C ARG A 191 -6.41 -4.89 -37.43
N ASP A 192 -5.48 -5.83 -37.59
CA ASP A 192 -5.71 -7.23 -37.21
C ASP A 192 -5.80 -7.35 -35.68
N SER A 193 -4.93 -6.66 -34.94
CA SER A 193 -5.01 -6.57 -33.47
C SER A 193 -6.30 -5.87 -32.98
N ALA A 194 -6.81 -4.89 -33.71
CA ALA A 194 -8.07 -4.22 -33.37
C ALA A 194 -9.28 -5.15 -33.47
N TRP A 195 -9.29 -6.04 -34.46
CA TRP A 195 -10.33 -7.07 -34.59
C TRP A 195 -10.28 -8.10 -33.47
N GLU A 196 -9.08 -8.47 -33.03
CA GLU A 196 -8.88 -9.35 -31.87
C GLU A 196 -9.45 -8.72 -30.59
N GLN A 197 -9.09 -7.47 -30.29
CA GLN A 197 -9.58 -6.73 -29.12
C GLN A 197 -11.09 -6.49 -29.13
N ALA A 198 -11.68 -6.29 -30.32
CA ALA A 198 -13.13 -6.15 -30.45
C ALA A 198 -13.89 -7.42 -30.03
N GLY A 199 -13.28 -8.59 -30.22
CA GLY A 199 -13.87 -9.90 -29.94
C GLY A 199 -13.64 -10.43 -28.51
N SER A 200 -12.55 -10.04 -27.85
CA SER A 200 -12.13 -10.62 -26.56
C SER A 200 -12.75 -9.95 -25.33
N TYR A 201 -12.93 -8.62 -25.33
CA TYR A 201 -13.30 -7.86 -24.12
C TYR A 201 -14.46 -6.87 -24.30
N GLY A 202 -15.42 -7.18 -25.18
CA GLY A 202 -16.65 -6.38 -25.31
C GLY A 202 -16.39 -4.95 -25.79
N GLN A 203 -15.45 -4.77 -26.71
CA GLN A 203 -15.08 -3.50 -27.35
C GLN A 203 -14.46 -2.43 -26.43
N ARG A 204 -14.31 -2.68 -25.12
CA ARG A 204 -13.76 -1.70 -24.17
C ARG A 204 -12.32 -1.30 -24.52
N GLU A 205 -11.46 -2.28 -24.75
CA GLU A 205 -10.05 -2.04 -25.10
C GLU A 205 -9.92 -1.27 -26.41
N LEU A 206 -10.73 -1.63 -27.42
CA LEU A 206 -10.77 -0.90 -28.69
C LEU A 206 -11.22 0.56 -28.51
N ARG A 207 -12.21 0.82 -27.63
CA ARG A 207 -12.64 2.19 -27.30
C ARG A 207 -11.54 2.99 -26.60
N ASP A 208 -10.80 2.36 -25.68
CA ASP A 208 -9.66 2.97 -25.01
C ASP A 208 -8.54 3.29 -26.03
N TRP A 209 -8.24 2.36 -26.93
CA TRP A 209 -7.24 2.58 -27.98
C TRP A 209 -7.62 3.71 -28.95
N ILE A 210 -8.89 3.81 -29.36
CA ILE A 210 -9.40 4.94 -30.17
C ILE A 210 -9.20 6.26 -29.42
N ARG A 211 -9.46 6.28 -28.10
CA ARG A 211 -9.28 7.47 -27.25
C ARG A 211 -7.82 7.90 -27.23
N ASP A 212 -6.89 6.96 -27.10
CA ASP A 212 -5.46 7.23 -27.04
C ASP A 212 -4.91 7.75 -28.37
N ILE A 213 -5.28 7.15 -29.49
CA ILE A 213 -4.91 7.65 -30.84
C ILE A 213 -5.48 9.05 -31.06
N ARG A 214 -6.73 9.30 -30.65
CA ARG A 214 -7.34 10.63 -30.75
C ARG A 214 -6.59 11.65 -29.87
N ALA A 215 -6.25 11.30 -28.64
CA ALA A 215 -5.51 12.15 -27.73
C ALA A 215 -4.12 12.49 -28.29
N ALA A 216 -3.39 11.49 -28.77
CA ALA A 216 -2.11 11.65 -29.44
C ALA A 216 -2.20 12.57 -30.68
N ARG A 217 -3.24 12.42 -31.49
CA ARG A 217 -3.50 13.29 -32.65
C ARG A 217 -3.76 14.73 -32.25
N LEU A 218 -4.58 14.96 -31.22
CA LEU A 218 -4.90 16.31 -30.73
C LEU A 218 -3.69 16.97 -30.06
N ALA A 219 -2.87 16.19 -29.36
CA ALA A 219 -1.64 16.63 -28.73
C ALA A 219 -0.54 16.98 -29.75
N THR A 220 -0.50 16.27 -30.88
CA THR A 220 0.47 16.51 -31.97
C THR A 220 0.28 17.91 -32.59
N PRO A 221 1.32 18.74 -32.69
CA PRO A 221 1.23 20.09 -33.26
C PRO A 221 0.65 20.11 -34.68
N LYS A 222 -0.14 21.15 -35.02
CA LYS A 222 -0.74 21.33 -36.35
C LYS A 222 0.31 21.37 -37.48
N ALA A 223 1.54 21.80 -37.18
CA ALA A 223 2.66 21.80 -38.11
C ALA A 223 3.03 20.39 -38.61
N HIS A 224 2.82 19.35 -37.80
CA HIS A 224 3.12 17.96 -38.15
C HIS A 224 1.97 17.31 -38.93
N LYS A 225 1.64 17.89 -40.10
CA LYS A 225 0.47 17.49 -40.92
C LYS A 225 0.45 15.99 -41.26
N ARG A 226 1.60 15.42 -41.66
CA ARG A 226 1.73 14.00 -42.03
C ARG A 226 1.38 13.06 -40.88
N VAL A 227 1.95 13.30 -39.69
CA VAL A 227 1.67 12.51 -38.48
C VAL A 227 0.20 12.59 -38.11
N ARG A 228 -0.39 13.80 -38.15
CA ARG A 228 -1.81 14.01 -37.84
C ARG A 228 -2.75 13.32 -38.83
N SER A 229 -2.45 13.34 -40.13
CA SER A 229 -3.22 12.60 -41.15
C SER A 229 -3.17 11.10 -40.87
N ALA A 230 -1.97 10.57 -40.65
CA ALA A 230 -1.77 9.15 -40.42
C ALA A 230 -2.46 8.66 -39.12
N LEU A 231 -2.51 9.48 -38.07
CA LEU A 231 -3.29 9.16 -36.85
C LEU A 231 -4.80 9.29 -37.08
N TRP A 232 -5.24 10.23 -37.91
CA TRP A 232 -6.65 10.39 -38.25
C TRP A 232 -7.18 9.22 -39.09
N GLU A 233 -6.40 8.74 -40.06
CA GLU A 233 -6.70 7.55 -40.85
C GLU A 233 -6.84 6.32 -39.96
N ARG A 234 -5.91 6.14 -39.00
CA ARG A 234 -5.97 5.06 -37.99
C ARG A 234 -7.19 5.19 -37.10
N GLU A 235 -7.45 6.37 -36.54
CA GLU A 235 -8.64 6.63 -35.70
C GLU A 235 -9.92 6.30 -36.45
N THR A 236 -10.04 6.74 -37.70
CA THR A 236 -11.19 6.47 -38.57
C THR A 236 -11.34 4.97 -38.85
N GLY A 237 -10.23 4.30 -39.16
CA GLY A 237 -10.21 2.85 -39.37
C GLY A 237 -10.66 2.07 -38.14
N LEU A 238 -10.13 2.39 -36.95
CA LEU A 238 -10.54 1.74 -35.71
C LEU A 238 -12.01 2.00 -35.36
N ARG A 239 -12.52 3.22 -35.58
CA ARG A 239 -13.95 3.54 -35.40
C ARG A 239 -14.84 2.75 -36.35
N SER A 240 -14.40 2.54 -37.60
CA SER A 240 -15.13 1.70 -38.55
C SER A 240 -15.19 0.24 -38.10
N ILE A 241 -14.08 -0.29 -37.56
CA ILE A 241 -14.04 -1.62 -36.95
C ILE A 241 -14.99 -1.70 -35.76
N LEU A 242 -14.96 -0.72 -34.87
CA LEU A 242 -15.86 -0.65 -33.71
C LEU A 242 -17.33 -0.64 -34.13
N ALA A 243 -17.72 0.23 -35.07
CA ALA A 243 -19.09 0.31 -35.56
C ALA A 243 -19.55 -0.99 -36.25
N THR A 244 -18.63 -1.65 -36.96
CA THR A 244 -18.91 -2.95 -37.58
C THR A 244 -19.10 -4.03 -36.50
N ALA A 245 -18.27 -4.03 -35.47
CA ALA A 245 -18.38 -4.95 -34.34
C ALA A 245 -19.68 -4.70 -33.55
N GLU A 246 -20.05 -3.45 -33.27
CA GLU A 246 -21.33 -3.07 -32.65
C GLU A 246 -22.51 -3.55 -33.48
N GLY A 247 -22.53 -3.31 -34.79
CA GLY A 247 -23.60 -3.80 -35.68
C GLY A 247 -23.64 -5.33 -35.86
N MET A 248 -22.56 -6.05 -35.51
CA MET A 248 -22.57 -7.51 -35.40
C MET A 248 -23.09 -7.96 -34.02
N ALA A 249 -22.76 -7.24 -32.95
CA ALA A 249 -23.33 -7.44 -31.61
C ALA A 249 -24.85 -7.25 -31.61
N ASP A 250 -25.36 -6.18 -32.23
CA ASP A 250 -26.79 -5.87 -32.24
C ASP A 250 -27.63 -6.93 -32.99
N ARG A 251 -27.05 -7.58 -34.00
CA ARG A 251 -27.72 -8.62 -34.79
C ARG A 251 -27.67 -10.02 -34.18
N HIS A 252 -26.67 -10.30 -33.35
CA HIS A 252 -26.38 -11.67 -32.88
C HIS A 252 -26.08 -11.75 -31.37
N GLY A 253 -26.30 -10.69 -30.60
CA GLY A 253 -25.88 -10.56 -29.20
C GLY A 253 -24.37 -10.28 -29.04
N ASN A 254 -23.52 -11.11 -29.65
CA ASN A 254 -22.05 -10.98 -29.61
C ASN A 254 -21.46 -10.87 -31.03
N PRO A 255 -20.52 -9.96 -31.33
CA PRO A 255 -19.94 -9.79 -32.67
C PRO A 255 -19.38 -11.09 -33.29
N GLY A 256 -18.87 -12.01 -32.46
CA GLY A 256 -18.34 -13.30 -32.91
C GLY A 256 -19.40 -14.28 -33.43
N ASP A 257 -20.68 -14.05 -33.15
CA ASP A 257 -21.75 -15.00 -33.39
C ASP A 257 -22.18 -15.04 -34.86
N GLY A 258 -22.08 -13.92 -35.59
CA GLY A 258 -22.29 -13.89 -37.05
C GLY A 258 -21.22 -14.65 -37.85
N LEU A 259 -19.96 -14.60 -37.40
CA LEU A 259 -18.85 -15.40 -37.95
C LEU A 259 -19.05 -16.89 -37.64
N LYS A 260 -19.44 -17.22 -36.41
CA LYS A 260 -19.79 -18.60 -36.01
C LYS A 260 -20.96 -19.15 -36.85
N ALA A 261 -22.01 -18.37 -37.06
CA ALA A 261 -23.18 -18.76 -37.87
C ALA A 261 -22.79 -19.10 -39.32
N ARG A 262 -21.98 -18.26 -39.98
CA ARG A 262 -21.46 -18.56 -41.32
C ARG A 262 -20.58 -19.82 -41.33
N GLY A 263 -19.75 -19.99 -40.30
CA GLY A 263 -18.93 -21.19 -40.13
C GLY A 263 -19.76 -22.47 -39.99
N ILE A 264 -20.87 -22.41 -39.24
CA ILE A 264 -21.81 -23.54 -39.07
C ILE A 264 -22.50 -23.88 -40.39
N VAL A 265 -23.00 -22.88 -41.13
CA VAL A 265 -23.61 -23.11 -42.46
C VAL A 265 -22.61 -23.76 -43.43
N ALA A 266 -21.35 -23.33 -43.42
CA ALA A 266 -20.29 -23.94 -44.24
C ALA A 266 -20.02 -25.40 -43.82
N LYS A 267 -20.01 -25.71 -42.53
CA LYS A 267 -19.85 -27.08 -42.00
C LYS A 267 -21.04 -27.97 -42.36
N LEU A 268 -22.27 -27.46 -42.28
CA LEU A 268 -23.48 -28.18 -42.69
C LEU A 268 -23.45 -28.51 -44.18
N ARG A 269 -23.01 -27.58 -45.04
CA ARG A 269 -22.81 -27.84 -46.48
C ARG A 269 -21.76 -28.91 -46.73
N ARG A 270 -20.61 -28.84 -46.05
CA ARG A 270 -19.56 -29.87 -46.15
C ARG A 270 -20.05 -31.24 -45.69
N PHE A 271 -20.84 -31.29 -44.61
CA PHE A 271 -21.45 -32.52 -44.13
C PHE A 271 -22.43 -33.11 -45.14
N ARG A 272 -23.32 -32.27 -45.71
CA ARG A 272 -24.24 -32.65 -46.78
C ARG A 272 -23.48 -33.19 -48.00
N ASP A 273 -22.38 -32.57 -48.38
CA ASP A 273 -21.60 -32.95 -49.56
C ASP A 273 -20.65 -34.13 -49.29
N GLY A 274 -20.65 -34.68 -48.07
CA GLY A 274 -19.76 -35.80 -47.70
C GLY A 274 -18.29 -35.44 -47.55
N ARG A 275 -17.96 -34.14 -47.54
CA ARG A 275 -16.63 -33.59 -47.26
C ARG A 275 -16.40 -33.50 -45.75
N ILE A 276 -16.53 -34.64 -45.11
CA ILE A 276 -16.30 -34.84 -43.69
C ILE A 276 -14.93 -35.49 -43.52
N GLY A 277 -14.25 -35.19 -42.42
CA GLY A 277 -12.93 -35.74 -42.12
C GLY A 277 -12.94 -37.27 -42.00
N ASN A 278 -11.92 -37.85 -41.40
CA ASN A 278 -11.81 -39.31 -41.27
C ASN A 278 -13.08 -39.93 -40.64
N VAL A 279 -13.62 -40.96 -41.28
CA VAL A 279 -14.76 -41.76 -40.81
C VAL A 279 -14.23 -43.16 -40.55
N PRO A 280 -14.20 -43.64 -39.29
CA PRO A 280 -13.67 -44.96 -38.97
C PRO A 280 -14.33 -46.07 -39.78
N GLY A 281 -13.51 -46.90 -40.46
CA GLY A 281 -14.00 -48.00 -41.29
C GLY A 281 -14.42 -47.61 -42.71
N TYR A 282 -14.22 -46.36 -43.14
CA TYR A 282 -14.48 -45.91 -44.50
C TYR A 282 -13.22 -45.33 -45.15
N GLU A 283 -12.75 -45.94 -46.24
CA GLU A 283 -11.54 -45.53 -46.98
C GLU A 283 -11.82 -44.93 -48.37
N GLY A 284 -13.09 -44.72 -48.72
CA GLY A 284 -13.50 -44.14 -50.01
C GLY A 284 -13.32 -42.62 -50.13
N PRO A 285 -13.56 -42.05 -51.33
CA PRO A 285 -13.47 -40.61 -51.56
C PRO A 285 -14.57 -39.82 -50.83
N ASP A 286 -14.39 -38.50 -50.71
CA ASP A 286 -15.44 -37.62 -50.18
C ASP A 286 -16.69 -37.65 -51.08
N GLY A 287 -17.87 -37.84 -50.47
CA GLY A 287 -19.11 -37.90 -51.21
C GLY A 287 -20.29 -38.46 -50.41
N PRO A 288 -21.45 -38.66 -51.06
CA PRO A 288 -22.66 -39.16 -50.42
C PRO A 288 -22.46 -40.47 -49.64
N ASP A 289 -21.61 -41.37 -50.14
CA ASP A 289 -21.32 -42.65 -49.51
C ASP A 289 -20.51 -42.49 -48.21
N LYS A 290 -19.56 -41.55 -48.18
CA LYS A 290 -18.81 -41.19 -46.96
C LYS A 290 -19.73 -40.58 -45.91
N ARG A 291 -20.65 -39.72 -46.34
CA ARG A 291 -21.69 -39.17 -45.46
C ARG A 291 -22.55 -40.29 -44.90
N GLN A 292 -22.99 -41.22 -45.72
CA GLN A 292 -23.81 -42.35 -45.30
C GLN A 292 -23.05 -43.25 -44.31
N ALA A 293 -21.80 -43.60 -44.60
CA ALA A 293 -20.94 -44.36 -43.68
C ALA A 293 -20.73 -43.67 -42.32
N ALA A 294 -20.63 -42.33 -42.29
CA ALA A 294 -20.55 -41.59 -41.03
C ALA A 294 -21.85 -41.63 -40.23
N LEU A 295 -23.00 -41.60 -40.91
CA LEU A 295 -24.32 -41.75 -40.30
C LEU A 295 -24.54 -43.19 -39.81
N ASP A 296 -24.01 -44.19 -40.51
CA ASP A 296 -24.16 -45.61 -40.15
C ASP A 296 -23.19 -46.08 -39.05
N LEU A 297 -22.37 -45.18 -38.49
CA LEU A 297 -21.46 -45.52 -37.40
C LEU A 297 -22.23 -46.11 -36.20
N PRO A 298 -21.84 -47.30 -35.70
CA PRO A 298 -22.51 -47.95 -34.56
C PRO A 298 -22.53 -47.12 -33.27
N THR A 299 -21.66 -46.11 -33.18
CA THR A 299 -21.55 -45.20 -32.04
C THR A 299 -22.53 -44.02 -32.09
N GLY A 300 -23.25 -43.84 -33.21
CA GLY A 300 -24.11 -42.68 -33.44
C GLY A 300 -23.37 -41.34 -33.56
N ALA A 301 -22.03 -41.36 -33.72
CA ALA A 301 -21.19 -40.16 -33.71
C ALA A 301 -21.47 -39.21 -34.89
N GLY A 302 -21.79 -39.74 -36.07
CA GLY A 302 -22.18 -38.91 -37.22
C GLY A 302 -23.50 -38.17 -37.00
N TRP A 303 -24.49 -38.84 -36.40
CA TRP A 303 -25.77 -38.25 -36.05
C TRP A 303 -25.64 -37.14 -35.01
N ARG A 304 -24.86 -37.37 -33.95
CA ARG A 304 -24.58 -36.34 -32.93
C ARG A 304 -23.94 -35.10 -33.52
N LYS A 305 -22.91 -35.27 -34.37
CA LYS A 305 -22.23 -34.16 -35.04
C LYS A 305 -23.17 -33.34 -35.94
N LEU A 306 -24.06 -33.99 -36.67
CA LEU A 306 -25.06 -33.28 -37.49
C LEU A 306 -26.06 -32.52 -36.61
N ALA A 307 -26.55 -33.15 -35.54
CA ALA A 307 -27.53 -32.55 -34.64
C ALA A 307 -26.96 -31.36 -33.83
N ASP A 308 -25.68 -31.43 -33.43
CA ASP A 308 -24.98 -30.30 -32.78
C ASP A 308 -24.85 -29.10 -33.72
N LEU A 309 -24.44 -29.32 -34.98
CA LEU A 309 -24.35 -28.24 -35.96
C LEU A 309 -25.71 -27.56 -36.23
N LEU A 310 -26.80 -28.33 -36.24
CA LEU A 310 -28.14 -27.79 -36.42
C LEU A 310 -28.62 -27.02 -35.18
N ARG A 311 -28.33 -27.52 -33.97
CA ARG A 311 -28.65 -26.83 -32.71
C ARG A 311 -27.89 -25.51 -32.57
N ASP A 312 -26.59 -25.52 -32.80
CA ASP A 312 -25.74 -24.33 -32.72
C ASP A 312 -26.18 -23.28 -33.76
N GLY A 313 -26.58 -23.72 -34.95
CA GLY A 313 -27.15 -22.85 -35.97
C GLY A 313 -28.42 -22.15 -35.49
N LEU A 314 -29.34 -22.88 -34.86
CA LEU A 314 -30.59 -22.33 -34.34
C LEU A 314 -30.37 -21.34 -33.20
N ALA A 315 -29.45 -21.65 -32.28
CA ALA A 315 -29.08 -20.75 -31.18
C ALA A 315 -28.52 -19.41 -31.68
N LEU A 316 -27.95 -19.40 -32.89
CA LEU A 316 -27.41 -18.21 -33.56
C LEU A 316 -28.36 -17.58 -34.59
N GLY A 317 -29.62 -18.03 -34.65
CA GLY A 317 -30.66 -17.47 -35.52
C GLY A 317 -30.59 -17.91 -37.00
N VAL A 318 -29.89 -19.00 -37.33
CA VAL A 318 -29.87 -19.55 -38.69
C VAL A 318 -31.22 -20.20 -39.01
N SER A 319 -31.84 -19.79 -40.11
CA SER A 319 -33.10 -20.40 -40.59
C SER A 319 -32.87 -21.85 -41.04
N ILE A 320 -33.50 -22.79 -40.34
CA ILE A 320 -33.46 -24.23 -40.61
C ILE A 320 -34.90 -24.74 -40.75
N PRO A 321 -35.25 -25.46 -41.83
CA PRO A 321 -36.59 -26.00 -42.03
C PRO A 321 -37.05 -26.87 -40.84
N PRO A 322 -38.30 -26.71 -40.35
CA PRO A 322 -38.82 -27.43 -39.20
C PRO A 322 -38.71 -28.96 -39.32
N ALA A 323 -39.01 -29.52 -40.49
CA ALA A 323 -38.94 -30.96 -40.74
C ALA A 323 -37.51 -31.54 -40.58
N THR A 324 -36.48 -30.76 -40.94
CA THR A 324 -35.07 -31.16 -40.79
C THR A 324 -34.62 -31.11 -39.33
N ARG A 325 -35.20 -30.21 -38.53
CA ARG A 325 -34.93 -30.07 -37.09
C ARG A 325 -35.49 -31.25 -36.31
N GLU A 326 -36.75 -31.59 -36.53
CA GLU A 326 -37.42 -32.70 -35.85
C GLU A 326 -36.78 -34.06 -36.18
N ALA A 327 -36.34 -34.25 -37.43
CA ALA A 327 -35.62 -35.45 -37.82
C ALA A 327 -34.27 -35.59 -37.10
N ALA A 328 -33.49 -34.51 -37.01
CA ALA A 328 -32.18 -34.53 -36.35
C ALA A 328 -32.28 -34.69 -34.82
N GLU A 329 -33.28 -34.08 -34.18
CA GLU A 329 -33.49 -34.19 -32.72
C GLU A 329 -33.97 -35.57 -32.28
N ARG A 330 -34.79 -36.24 -33.10
CA ARG A 330 -35.22 -37.63 -32.86
C ARG A 330 -34.03 -38.58 -32.94
N LEU A 331 -33.23 -38.47 -34.00
CA LEU A 331 -32.05 -39.32 -34.21
C LEU A 331 -30.94 -39.05 -33.19
N ARG A 332 -30.85 -37.83 -32.66
CA ARG A 332 -29.94 -37.50 -31.55
C ARG A 332 -30.33 -38.21 -30.26
N ARG A 333 -31.63 -38.25 -29.91
CA ARG A 333 -32.10 -38.96 -28.72
C ARG A 333 -31.77 -40.45 -28.78
N GLU A 334 -31.89 -41.05 -29.97
CA GLU A 334 -31.49 -42.44 -30.21
C GLU A 334 -29.97 -42.63 -30.08
N ALA A 335 -29.15 -41.72 -30.61
CA ALA A 335 -27.69 -41.76 -30.46
C ALA A 335 -27.21 -41.51 -29.01
N ASP A 336 -27.90 -40.65 -28.25
CA ASP A 336 -27.60 -40.35 -26.84
C ASP A 336 -27.99 -41.55 -25.95
N ALA A 337 -29.06 -42.28 -26.26
CA ALA A 337 -29.43 -43.53 -25.58
C ALA A 337 -28.32 -44.61 -25.73
N ILE A 338 -27.78 -44.78 -26.94
CA ILE A 338 -26.66 -45.71 -27.23
C ILE A 338 -25.35 -45.26 -26.55
N ALA A 339 -25.12 -43.95 -26.43
CA ALA A 339 -23.95 -43.41 -25.74
C ALA A 339 -24.03 -43.61 -24.22
N THR A 340 -25.21 -43.44 -23.62
CA THR A 340 -25.45 -43.56 -22.17
C THR A 340 -25.11 -44.95 -21.63
N GLU A 341 -25.42 -46.00 -22.40
CA GLU A 341 -25.16 -47.39 -22.03
C GLU A 341 -23.65 -47.74 -21.98
N ARG A 342 -22.83 -47.07 -22.80
CA ARG A 342 -21.36 -47.25 -22.83
C ARG A 342 -20.61 -46.24 -21.95
N GLU A 343 -21.12 -45.01 -21.81
CA GLU A 343 -20.55 -43.98 -20.93
C GLU A 343 -20.61 -44.39 -19.46
N GLY A 344 -21.64 -45.15 -19.03
CA GLY A 344 -21.68 -45.73 -17.69
C GLY A 344 -20.47 -46.62 -17.37
N ALA A 345 -20.03 -47.44 -18.32
CA ALA A 345 -18.90 -48.37 -18.13
C ALA A 345 -17.52 -47.70 -18.20
N GLU A 346 -17.40 -46.55 -18.88
CA GLU A 346 -16.17 -45.75 -18.89
C GLU A 346 -16.10 -44.75 -17.73
N ALA A 347 -17.23 -44.15 -17.34
CA ALA A 347 -17.33 -43.30 -16.16
C ALA A 347 -16.94 -44.07 -14.90
N GLN A 348 -17.44 -45.30 -14.74
CA GLN A 348 -17.08 -46.18 -13.62
C GLN A 348 -15.57 -46.49 -13.60
N ARG A 349 -14.93 -46.72 -14.75
CA ARG A 349 -13.47 -46.94 -14.84
C ARG A 349 -12.66 -45.70 -14.47
N ARG A 350 -13.11 -44.51 -14.88
CA ARG A 350 -12.45 -43.23 -14.58
C ARG A 350 -12.58 -42.86 -13.10
N GLU A 351 -13.76 -43.05 -12.52
CA GLU A 351 -13.99 -42.84 -11.08
C GLU A 351 -13.10 -43.75 -10.23
N ILE A 352 -12.96 -45.03 -10.61
CA ILE A 352 -12.05 -45.97 -9.93
C ILE A 352 -10.59 -45.50 -10.02
N ALA A 353 -10.15 -45.04 -11.19
CA ALA A 353 -8.79 -44.52 -11.37
C ALA A 353 -8.55 -43.23 -10.57
N GLU A 354 -9.57 -42.38 -10.45
CA GLU A 354 -9.48 -41.10 -9.74
C GLU A 354 -9.55 -41.26 -8.22
N ALA A 355 -10.38 -42.17 -7.71
CA ALA A 355 -10.38 -42.57 -6.31
C ALA A 355 -9.00 -43.11 -5.92
N ARG A 356 -8.43 -44.02 -6.72
CA ARG A 356 -7.07 -44.55 -6.51
C ARG A 356 -6.01 -43.47 -6.47
N ARG A 357 -6.04 -42.50 -7.39
CA ARG A 357 -5.09 -41.38 -7.42
C ARG A 357 -5.22 -40.49 -6.19
N ARG A 358 -6.45 -40.16 -5.78
CA ARG A 358 -6.71 -39.34 -4.58
C ARG A 358 -6.18 -40.02 -3.31
N THR A 359 -6.46 -41.32 -3.14
CA THR A 359 -5.96 -42.08 -1.99
C THR A 359 -4.42 -42.11 -1.96
N LEU A 360 -3.76 -42.37 -3.08
CA LEU A 360 -2.29 -42.38 -3.16
C LEU A 360 -1.68 -41.00 -2.87
N ALA A 361 -2.31 -39.91 -3.34
CA ALA A 361 -1.85 -38.54 -3.08
C ALA A 361 -1.98 -38.15 -1.61
N THR A 362 -3.10 -38.50 -0.96
CA THR A 362 -3.28 -38.27 0.49
C THR A 362 -2.24 -39.04 1.29
N LEU A 363 -1.97 -40.30 0.94
CA LEU A 363 -0.94 -41.11 1.60
C LEU A 363 0.48 -40.59 1.39
N ALA A 364 0.81 -40.13 0.18
CA ALA A 364 2.11 -39.53 -0.11
C ALA A 364 2.33 -38.25 0.71
N THR A 365 1.30 -37.42 0.80
CA THR A 365 1.32 -36.17 1.56
C THR A 365 1.41 -36.43 3.06
N PHE A 366 0.59 -37.32 3.62
CA PHE A 366 0.66 -37.75 5.02
C PHE A 366 2.06 -38.24 5.40
N ASN A 367 2.66 -39.10 4.56
CA ASN A 367 4.01 -39.60 4.80
C ASN A 367 5.09 -38.51 4.65
N ALA A 368 4.90 -37.54 3.76
CA ALA A 368 5.81 -36.40 3.59
C ALA A 368 5.77 -35.47 4.80
N GLU A 369 4.59 -35.13 5.30
CA GLU A 369 4.44 -34.29 6.50
C GLU A 369 4.94 -35.02 7.76
N ARG A 370 4.71 -36.34 7.88
CA ARG A 370 5.31 -37.14 8.97
C ARG A 370 6.84 -37.12 8.96
N ARG A 371 7.45 -37.15 7.77
CA ARG A 371 8.91 -36.97 7.63
C ARG A 371 9.33 -35.56 7.99
N ARG A 372 8.57 -34.53 7.58
CA ARG A 372 8.85 -33.14 7.95
C ARG A 372 8.81 -32.92 9.45
N LEU A 373 7.82 -33.47 10.14
CA LEU A 373 7.72 -33.40 11.60
C LEU A 373 8.94 -34.05 12.26
N ARG A 374 9.30 -35.28 11.85
CA ARG A 374 10.49 -35.97 12.36
C ARG A 374 11.75 -35.13 12.15
N HIS A 375 11.92 -34.57 10.96
CA HIS A 375 13.07 -33.72 10.65
C HIS A 375 13.05 -32.36 11.33
N ALA A 376 11.87 -31.85 11.72
CA ALA A 376 11.70 -30.64 12.50
C ALA A 376 12.09 -30.87 13.96
N ASP A 377 11.81 -32.07 14.50
CA ASP A 377 12.29 -32.49 15.81
C ASP A 377 13.81 -32.72 15.83
N GLU A 378 14.38 -33.29 14.78
CA GLU A 378 15.84 -33.49 14.64
C GLU A 378 16.64 -32.18 14.49
N ARG A 379 16.00 -31.09 14.04
CA ARG A 379 16.66 -29.82 13.71
C ARG A 379 16.34 -28.67 14.66
N ASP A 380 15.71 -28.96 15.80
CA ASP A 380 15.27 -27.93 16.75
C ASP A 380 14.44 -26.81 16.08
N ALA A 381 13.57 -27.19 15.14
CA ALA A 381 12.74 -26.24 14.40
C ALA A 381 11.80 -25.46 15.32
N THR A 382 11.40 -24.27 14.89
CA THR A 382 10.61 -23.37 15.74
C THR A 382 9.26 -24.00 16.11
N ARG A 383 8.77 -23.66 17.29
CA ARG A 383 7.50 -24.18 17.84
C ARG A 383 6.33 -24.03 16.86
N ARG A 384 6.30 -22.92 16.12
CA ARG A 384 5.29 -22.61 15.09
C ARG A 384 5.37 -23.55 13.88
N GLU A 385 6.58 -23.93 13.45
CA GLU A 385 6.78 -24.85 12.33
C GLU A 385 6.37 -26.27 12.68
N LYS A 386 6.67 -26.70 13.92
CA LYS A 386 6.22 -27.99 14.45
C LYS A 386 4.69 -28.05 14.50
N LEU A 387 4.03 -27.02 15.03
CA LEU A 387 2.56 -26.91 15.07
C LEU A 387 1.92 -26.91 13.67
N ALA A 388 2.52 -26.23 12.70
CA ALA A 388 2.01 -26.19 11.34
C ALA A 388 2.12 -27.55 10.62
N ALA A 389 3.24 -28.25 10.76
CA ALA A 389 3.41 -29.60 10.22
C ALA A 389 2.40 -30.58 10.82
N LEU A 390 2.12 -30.40 12.10
CA LEU A 390 1.20 -31.21 12.87
C LEU A 390 -0.29 -30.99 12.54
N ASP A 391 -0.75 -29.74 12.47
CA ASP A 391 -2.10 -29.41 11.99
C ASP A 391 -2.32 -29.94 10.55
N SER A 392 -1.26 -29.89 9.72
CA SER A 392 -1.25 -30.40 8.36
C SER A 392 -1.39 -31.94 8.28
N ILE A 393 -0.81 -32.68 9.22
CA ILE A 393 -0.97 -34.15 9.35
C ILE A 393 -2.40 -34.48 9.76
N LEU A 394 -2.95 -33.79 10.77
CA LEU A 394 -4.31 -34.02 11.28
C LEU A 394 -5.40 -33.82 10.25
N ALA A 395 -5.31 -32.72 9.49
CA ALA A 395 -6.30 -32.39 8.46
C ALA A 395 -6.37 -33.45 7.34
N ARG A 396 -5.42 -34.39 7.33
CA ARG A 396 -5.24 -35.41 6.29
C ARG A 396 -5.18 -36.83 6.85
N VAL A 397 -5.51 -37.02 8.13
CA VAL A 397 -5.71 -38.36 8.70
C VAL A 397 -6.89 -39.00 7.96
N PRO A 398 -6.70 -40.15 7.29
CA PRO A 398 -7.79 -40.82 6.59
C PRO A 398 -8.87 -41.25 7.59
N ASP A 399 -10.15 -41.02 7.27
CA ASP A 399 -11.27 -41.61 8.00
C ASP A 399 -11.14 -43.15 7.96
N ALA A 400 -11.36 -43.83 9.10
CA ALA A 400 -11.06 -45.26 9.26
C ALA A 400 -12.01 -46.20 8.50
N ARG A 401 -12.97 -45.65 7.76
CA ARG A 401 -13.89 -46.42 6.93
C ARG A 401 -13.18 -46.93 5.66
N PRO A 402 -13.32 -48.23 5.32
CA PRO A 402 -12.88 -48.75 4.03
C PRO A 402 -13.52 -47.93 2.91
N TRP A 403 -12.70 -47.32 2.06
CA TRP A 403 -13.17 -46.53 0.92
C TRP A 403 -13.95 -47.42 -0.05
N GLY A 404 -15.29 -47.41 -0.02
CA GLY A 404 -16.10 -48.13 -1.03
C GLY A 404 -17.47 -48.59 -0.56
N THR A 405 -17.67 -48.81 0.73
CA THR A 405 -18.95 -49.33 1.24
C THR A 405 -20.10 -48.34 1.10
N GLU A 406 -19.84 -47.03 1.18
CA GLU A 406 -20.90 -45.99 1.17
C GLU A 406 -21.57 -45.75 -0.20
N ARG A 407 -21.10 -46.39 -1.27
CA ARG A 407 -21.70 -46.28 -2.61
C ARG A 407 -21.84 -47.63 -3.34
N GLY A 408 -21.87 -48.74 -2.60
CA GLY A 408 -22.08 -50.07 -3.18
C GLY A 408 -20.87 -50.63 -3.96
N PHE A 409 -19.65 -50.19 -3.63
CA PHE A 409 -18.41 -50.69 -4.26
C PHE A 409 -17.63 -51.57 -3.28
N GLU A 410 -17.38 -52.82 -3.64
CA GLU A 410 -16.38 -53.64 -2.94
C GLU A 410 -14.99 -53.35 -3.52
N LEU A 411 -14.09 -52.81 -2.68
CA LEU A 411 -12.66 -52.79 -3.01
C LEU A 411 -12.17 -54.22 -3.19
N ARG A 412 -11.18 -54.42 -4.06
CA ARG A 412 -10.43 -55.69 -4.05
C ARG A 412 -9.90 -55.94 -2.63
N PRO A 413 -10.00 -57.18 -2.11
CA PRO A 413 -9.68 -57.49 -0.70
C PRO A 413 -8.30 -57.00 -0.24
N ASP A 414 -7.30 -57.07 -1.10
CA ASP A 414 -5.92 -56.65 -0.83
C ASP A 414 -5.77 -55.14 -0.61
N LEU A 415 -6.55 -54.33 -1.33
CA LEU A 415 -6.56 -52.88 -1.20
C LEU A 415 -7.39 -52.41 -0.01
N ALA A 416 -8.52 -53.07 0.28
CA ALA A 416 -9.31 -52.83 1.47
C ALA A 416 -8.49 -53.09 2.74
N GLU A 417 -7.80 -54.24 2.80
CA GLU A 417 -6.98 -54.63 3.94
C GLU A 417 -5.78 -53.69 4.14
N ARG A 418 -5.19 -53.19 3.05
CA ARG A 418 -4.08 -52.23 3.13
C ARG A 418 -4.55 -50.83 3.57
N ALA A 419 -5.72 -50.38 3.12
CA ALA A 419 -6.32 -49.12 3.56
C ALA A 419 -6.71 -49.18 5.04
N ALA A 420 -7.36 -50.26 5.48
CA ALA A 420 -7.71 -50.50 6.87
C ALA A 420 -6.47 -50.50 7.78
N ARG A 421 -5.39 -51.20 7.39
CA ARG A 421 -4.12 -51.18 8.14
C ARG A 421 -3.53 -49.78 8.33
N ILE A 422 -3.62 -48.93 7.31
CA ILE A 422 -3.09 -47.57 7.40
C ILE A 422 -3.97 -46.68 8.29
N ALA A 423 -5.29 -46.81 8.20
CA ALA A 423 -6.22 -46.11 9.08
C ALA A 423 -5.99 -46.48 10.56
N THR A 424 -5.91 -47.77 10.87
CA THR A 424 -5.61 -48.26 12.23
C THR A 424 -4.25 -47.77 12.73
N ALA A 425 -3.23 -47.75 11.87
CA ALA A 425 -1.91 -47.22 12.24
C ALA A 425 -1.94 -45.70 12.48
N ALA A 426 -2.77 -44.94 11.77
CA ALA A 426 -2.93 -43.50 11.96
C ALA A 426 -3.69 -43.16 13.25
N GLU A 427 -4.78 -43.87 13.55
CA GLU A 427 -5.52 -43.71 14.82
C GLU A 427 -4.66 -44.10 16.03
N SER A 428 -3.93 -45.21 15.94
CA SER A 428 -3.01 -45.64 16.99
C SER A 428 -1.94 -44.59 17.26
N LEU A 429 -1.42 -43.92 16.22
CA LEU A 429 -0.42 -42.85 16.35
C LEU A 429 -0.98 -41.61 17.06
N VAL A 430 -2.24 -41.23 16.79
CA VAL A 430 -2.92 -40.08 17.43
C VAL A 430 -3.13 -40.35 18.92
N VAL A 431 -3.50 -41.58 19.29
CA VAL A 431 -3.75 -41.98 20.67
C VAL A 431 -2.45 -42.17 21.45
N SER A 432 -1.45 -42.86 20.88
CA SER A 432 -0.23 -43.23 21.59
C SER A 432 0.73 -42.07 21.86
N SER A 433 0.56 -40.93 21.19
CA SER A 433 1.48 -39.79 21.27
C SER A 433 1.04 -38.67 22.23
N GLY A 434 -0.15 -38.78 22.85
CA GLY A 434 -0.70 -37.75 23.76
C GLY A 434 -0.81 -36.37 23.10
N TRP A 435 -0.96 -36.36 21.77
CA TRP A 435 -0.52 -35.25 20.94
C TRP A 435 -1.56 -34.11 20.83
N ARG A 436 -2.86 -34.42 20.98
CA ARG A 436 -3.93 -33.41 21.06
C ARG A 436 -3.74 -32.46 22.25
N ASP A 437 -3.36 -33.01 23.39
CA ASP A 437 -3.15 -32.24 24.62
C ASP A 437 -1.92 -31.33 24.49
N ARG A 438 -0.83 -31.86 23.91
CA ARG A 438 0.38 -31.07 23.63
C ARG A 438 0.10 -29.85 22.76
N VAL A 439 -0.64 -29.99 21.66
CA VAL A 439 -0.97 -28.84 20.77
C VAL A 439 -1.79 -27.76 21.46
N ALA A 440 -2.75 -28.15 22.30
CA ALA A 440 -3.56 -27.22 23.05
C ALA A 440 -2.70 -26.42 24.04
N ASP A 441 -1.86 -27.11 24.80
CA ASP A 441 -0.92 -26.50 25.75
C ASP A 441 0.06 -25.53 25.05
N GLU A 442 0.52 -25.90 23.85
CA GLU A 442 1.44 -25.08 23.05
C GLU A 442 0.79 -23.82 22.49
N ARG A 443 -0.47 -23.90 22.02
CA ARG A 443 -1.22 -22.73 21.53
C ARG A 443 -1.41 -21.70 22.64
N HIS A 444 -1.79 -22.15 23.83
CA HIS A 444 -1.93 -21.28 24.99
C HIS A 444 -0.59 -20.67 25.43
N ALA A 445 0.53 -21.37 25.26
CA ALA A 445 1.86 -20.80 25.52
C ALA A 445 2.21 -19.66 24.56
N ALA A 446 1.89 -19.79 23.26
CA ALA A 446 2.14 -18.74 22.27
C ALA A 446 1.28 -17.48 22.51
N GLU A 447 0.04 -17.65 22.99
CA GLU A 447 -0.84 -16.54 23.37
C GLU A 447 -0.29 -15.76 24.58
N ARG A 448 0.26 -16.46 25.57
CA ARG A 448 0.94 -15.84 26.72
C ARG A 448 2.17 -15.05 26.28
N GLU A 449 3.02 -15.62 25.43
CA GLU A 449 4.22 -14.96 24.91
C GLU A 449 3.87 -13.67 24.14
N HIS A 450 2.79 -13.68 23.36
CA HIS A 450 2.32 -12.47 22.66
C HIS A 450 1.83 -11.39 23.64
N ALA A 451 1.07 -11.78 24.66
CA ALA A 451 0.60 -10.85 25.69
C ALA A 451 1.77 -10.26 26.50
N GLU A 452 2.77 -11.07 26.82
CA GLU A 452 4.01 -10.64 27.48
C GLU A 452 4.80 -9.65 26.62
N ARG A 453 4.94 -9.90 25.32
CA ARG A 453 5.59 -8.95 24.39
C ARG A 453 4.87 -7.60 24.36
N MET A 454 3.55 -7.59 24.29
CA MET A 454 2.77 -6.35 24.30
C MET A 454 2.85 -5.63 25.66
N ALA A 455 2.95 -6.37 26.76
CA ALA A 455 3.19 -5.80 28.07
C ALA A 455 4.61 -5.20 28.18
N ALA A 456 5.63 -5.87 27.64
CA ALA A 456 7.00 -5.38 27.61
C ALA A 456 7.14 -4.10 26.77
N GLU A 457 6.47 -4.01 25.63
CA GLU A 457 6.46 -2.79 24.80
C GLU A 457 5.81 -1.60 25.53
N ARG A 458 4.71 -1.84 26.26
CA ARG A 458 4.10 -0.80 27.11
C ARG A 458 5.01 -0.39 28.25
N ALA A 459 5.65 -1.34 28.92
CA ALA A 459 6.59 -1.07 30.01
C ALA A 459 7.80 -0.27 29.51
N GLU A 460 8.33 -0.56 28.32
CA GLU A 460 9.43 0.21 27.74
C GLU A 460 9.02 1.64 27.40
N ARG A 461 7.79 1.83 26.89
CA ARG A 461 7.25 3.18 26.63
C ARG A 461 7.08 3.98 27.94
N GLU A 462 6.62 3.33 29.01
CA GLU A 462 6.50 3.95 30.33
C GLU A 462 7.88 4.26 30.93
N ARG A 463 8.86 3.35 30.77
CA ARG A 463 10.25 3.57 31.18
C ARG A 463 10.83 4.79 30.49
N ILE A 464 10.74 4.89 29.16
CA ILE A 464 11.25 6.02 28.39
C ILE A 464 10.55 7.33 28.79
N ALA A 465 9.24 7.30 29.04
CA ALA A 465 8.49 8.46 29.48
C ALA A 465 8.89 8.94 30.89
N ALA A 466 9.36 8.04 31.75
CA ALA A 466 9.82 8.36 33.11
C ALA A 466 11.25 8.94 33.14
N LEU A 467 12.04 8.80 32.06
CA LEU A 467 13.39 9.33 32.01
C LEU A 467 13.42 10.86 31.98
N SER A 468 14.33 11.43 32.76
CA SER A 468 14.61 12.86 32.74
C SER A 468 15.14 13.30 31.36
N PRO A 469 15.04 14.60 31.02
CA PRO A 469 15.62 15.14 29.79
C PRO A 469 17.12 14.85 29.64
N ASP A 470 17.88 14.89 30.73
CA ASP A 470 19.33 14.64 30.72
C ASP A 470 19.63 13.15 30.47
N GLU A 471 18.90 12.24 31.11
CA GLU A 471 19.03 10.80 30.84
C GLU A 471 18.65 10.45 29.39
N ARG A 472 17.60 11.07 28.85
CA ARG A 472 17.19 10.85 27.44
C ARG A 472 18.23 11.37 26.47
N ARG A 473 18.84 12.51 26.79
CA ARG A 473 19.99 13.04 26.04
C ARG A 473 21.15 12.04 26.06
N GLU A 474 21.59 11.60 27.23
CA GLU A 474 22.72 10.68 27.36
C GLU A 474 22.48 9.39 26.58
N LEU A 475 21.28 8.82 26.67
CA LEU A 475 20.92 7.61 25.93
C LEU A 475 20.88 7.84 24.42
N TRP A 476 20.38 8.99 23.95
CA TRP A 476 20.42 9.33 22.53
C TRP A 476 21.84 9.56 22.02
N GLU A 477 22.66 10.25 22.81
CA GLU A 477 24.06 10.52 22.53
C GLU A 477 24.91 9.23 22.45
N ALA A 478 24.53 8.21 23.21
CA ALA A 478 25.11 6.86 23.20
C ALA A 478 24.55 5.95 22.08
N GLY A 479 23.50 6.37 21.36
CA GLY A 479 22.86 5.55 20.32
C GLY A 479 21.78 4.58 20.83
N ASN A 480 21.45 4.62 22.12
CA ASN A 480 20.50 3.73 22.78
C ASN A 480 19.06 4.26 22.78
N LEU A 481 18.82 5.44 22.20
CA LEU A 481 17.51 6.05 22.11
C LEU A 481 17.30 6.69 20.74
N ASP A 482 16.11 6.51 20.16
CA ASP A 482 15.73 7.12 18.89
C ASP A 482 15.50 8.63 19.01
N ARG A 483 15.81 9.38 17.95
CA ARG A 483 15.65 10.85 17.87
C ARG A 483 14.24 11.35 18.21
N GLN A 484 13.21 10.53 18.06
CA GLN A 484 11.83 10.87 18.42
C GLN A 484 11.67 11.19 19.91
N HIS A 485 12.50 10.59 20.78
CA HIS A 485 12.37 10.69 22.23
C HIS A 485 13.17 11.83 22.87
N VAL A 486 13.94 12.60 22.06
CA VAL A 486 14.73 13.76 22.53
C VAL A 486 14.24 15.11 21.98
N ARG A 487 13.09 15.14 21.30
CA ARG A 487 12.54 16.37 20.68
C ARG A 487 12.26 17.51 21.66
N ASP A 488 11.92 17.17 22.89
CA ASP A 488 11.74 18.14 23.98
C ASP A 488 13.08 18.67 24.50
N VAL A 489 14.12 17.83 24.55
CA VAL A 489 15.50 18.25 24.86
C VAL A 489 16.03 19.22 23.80
N GLU A 490 15.75 18.92 22.51
CA GLU A 490 16.10 19.79 21.37
C GLU A 490 15.51 21.19 21.50
N THR A 491 14.29 21.28 22.02
CA THR A 491 13.56 22.53 22.16
C THR A 491 14.28 23.48 23.12
N VAL A 492 14.91 22.92 24.16
CA VAL A 492 15.66 23.70 25.16
C VAL A 492 17.09 23.97 24.70
N SER A 493 17.78 22.97 24.15
CA SER A 493 19.23 23.01 23.93
C SER A 493 19.65 23.38 22.50
N GLY A 494 18.73 23.36 21.54
CA GLY A 494 19.04 23.33 20.11
C GLY A 494 19.25 21.89 19.62
N PRO A 495 19.54 21.68 18.32
CA PRO A 495 19.89 20.36 17.80
C PRO A 495 21.06 19.77 18.59
N LEU A 496 20.86 18.56 19.12
CA LEU A 496 21.91 17.84 19.84
C LEU A 496 22.90 17.26 18.85
N LEU A 497 24.14 17.05 19.30
CA LEU A 497 25.20 16.49 18.46
C LEU A 497 25.69 15.15 19.03
N ARG A 498 25.88 14.16 18.14
CA ARG A 498 26.61 12.94 18.48
C ARG A 498 27.58 12.56 17.37
N ALA A 499 28.68 11.93 17.75
CA ALA A 499 29.63 11.35 16.82
C ALA A 499 29.47 9.83 16.80
N MET A 500 29.40 9.26 15.60
CA MET A 500 29.27 7.84 15.35
C MET A 500 30.55 7.32 14.70
N GLY A 501 31.19 6.32 15.30
CA GLY A 501 32.44 5.73 14.79
C GLY A 501 33.59 6.74 14.70
N ALA A 502 33.76 7.58 15.72
CA ALA A 502 34.80 8.60 15.75
C ALA A 502 36.20 7.96 15.83
N GLU A 503 37.06 8.30 14.87
CA GLU A 503 38.47 7.92 14.89
C GLU A 503 39.30 9.18 15.15
N ILE A 504 39.92 9.25 16.33
CA ILE A 504 40.63 10.44 16.81
C ILE A 504 42.05 10.05 17.19
N ASP A 505 43.02 10.84 16.74
CA ASP A 505 44.44 10.72 17.06
C ASP A 505 44.96 12.08 17.55
N GLY A 506 45.10 12.22 18.87
CA GLY A 506 45.38 13.51 19.51
C GLY A 506 44.32 14.57 19.14
N CYS A 507 44.76 15.67 18.54
CA CYS A 507 43.87 16.74 18.04
C CYS A 507 43.35 16.54 16.61
N THR A 508 43.59 15.36 16.01
CA THR A 508 43.23 15.08 14.62
C THR A 508 42.06 14.10 14.54
N VAL A 509 40.95 14.53 13.94
CA VAL A 509 39.83 13.65 13.58
C VAL A 509 40.10 13.01 12.22
N LYS A 510 40.32 11.69 12.20
CA LYS A 510 40.63 10.90 10.99
C LYS A 510 39.37 10.37 10.30
N GLY A 511 38.34 10.03 11.07
CA GLY A 511 37.14 9.37 10.55
C GLY A 511 35.93 9.52 11.48
N GLY A 512 34.77 9.05 10.98
CA GLY A 512 33.49 9.08 11.69
C GLY A 512 32.47 10.03 11.09
N THR A 513 31.26 9.98 11.64
CA THR A 513 30.10 10.77 11.20
C THR A 513 29.56 11.60 12.35
N LEU A 514 29.35 12.89 12.12
CA LEU A 514 28.53 13.72 13.00
C LEU A 514 27.06 13.54 12.61
N GLU A 515 26.23 13.25 13.59
CA GLU A 515 24.77 13.24 13.45
C GLU A 515 24.15 14.28 14.40
N THR A 516 23.16 15.01 13.88
CA THR A 516 22.30 15.87 14.70
C THR A 516 21.01 15.15 15.06
N SER A 517 20.40 15.50 16.19
CA SER A 517 19.08 14.97 16.59
C SER A 517 17.96 15.29 15.61
N GLN A 518 18.13 16.33 14.78
CA GLN A 518 17.23 16.69 13.69
C GLN A 518 17.45 15.85 12.41
N GLY A 519 18.42 14.95 12.41
CA GLY A 519 18.67 13.98 11.34
C GLY A 519 19.62 14.44 10.24
N ALA A 520 20.39 15.51 10.46
CA ALA A 520 21.47 15.89 9.54
C ALA A 520 22.72 15.07 9.86
N THR A 521 23.38 14.58 8.81
CA THR A 521 24.62 13.81 8.92
C THR A 521 25.71 14.42 8.05
N VAL A 522 26.91 14.53 8.59
CA VAL A 522 28.10 15.02 7.87
C VAL A 522 29.34 14.26 8.31
N PRO A 523 30.40 14.20 7.48
CA PRO A 523 31.69 13.66 7.92
C PRO A 523 32.20 14.41 9.15
N LEU A 524 32.59 13.68 10.21
CA LEU A 524 33.01 14.26 11.49
C LEU A 524 34.22 15.20 11.33
N ARG A 525 35.15 14.85 10.43
CA ARG A 525 36.30 15.69 10.08
C ARG A 525 35.89 17.05 9.50
N HIS A 526 34.83 17.10 8.70
CA HIS A 526 34.31 18.37 8.16
C HIS A 526 33.69 19.22 9.27
N ALA A 527 32.92 18.60 10.17
CA ALA A 527 32.33 19.30 11.30
C ALA A 527 33.40 19.90 12.23
N PHE A 528 34.46 19.16 12.54
CA PHE A 528 35.52 19.64 13.42
C PHE A 528 36.32 20.82 12.85
N ARG A 529 36.55 20.86 11.53
CA ARG A 529 37.13 22.04 10.87
C ARG A 529 36.26 23.29 11.07
N VAL A 530 34.95 23.13 10.97
CA VAL A 530 33.99 24.21 11.26
C VAL A 530 34.05 24.59 12.73
N PHE A 531 34.08 23.63 13.66
CA PHE A 531 34.16 23.92 15.09
C PHE A 531 35.42 24.71 15.47
N GLN A 532 36.57 24.40 14.86
CA GLN A 532 37.81 25.17 15.04
C GLN A 532 37.69 26.60 14.50
N PHE A 533 37.10 26.77 13.31
CA PHE A 533 36.84 28.09 12.75
C PHE A 533 35.87 28.92 13.63
N VAL A 534 34.81 28.28 14.11
CA VAL A 534 33.84 28.87 15.04
C VAL A 534 34.51 29.25 16.36
N ALA A 535 35.39 28.40 16.90
CA ALA A 535 36.15 28.68 18.10
C ALA A 535 37.05 29.92 17.93
N ALA A 536 37.69 30.07 16.77
CA ALA A 536 38.50 31.23 16.45
C ALA A 536 37.66 32.52 16.37
N CYS A 537 36.52 32.49 15.68
CA CYS A 537 35.58 33.60 15.62
C CYS A 537 35.11 34.02 17.03
N ARG A 538 34.80 33.04 17.89
CA ARG A 538 34.39 33.27 19.28
C ARG A 538 35.52 33.89 20.12
N ALA A 539 36.75 33.38 20.00
CA ALA A 539 37.91 33.89 20.73
C ALA A 539 38.25 35.33 20.33
N GLU A 540 38.09 35.68 19.06
CA GLU A 540 38.32 37.03 18.54
C GLU A 540 37.11 37.96 18.73
N GLY A 541 35.97 37.44 19.21
CA GLY A 541 34.73 38.20 19.34
C GLY A 541 34.16 38.70 18.01
N LYS A 542 34.39 37.96 16.92
CA LYS A 542 33.96 38.35 15.56
C LYS A 542 32.81 37.51 15.05
N THR A 543 31.86 38.18 14.40
CA THR A 543 30.82 37.53 13.58
C THR A 543 31.38 37.24 12.19
N TRP A 544 31.04 36.09 11.62
CA TRP A 544 31.38 35.73 10.25
C TRP A 544 30.13 35.45 9.42
N THR A 545 30.12 35.94 8.18
CA THR A 545 29.19 35.56 7.10
C THR A 545 29.98 35.48 5.80
N PRO A 546 29.50 34.73 4.79
CA PRO A 546 30.10 34.69 3.46
C PRO A 546 30.39 36.10 2.91
N GLY A 547 31.68 36.39 2.68
CA GLY A 547 32.14 37.68 2.14
C GLY A 547 32.41 38.78 3.17
N ALA A 548 32.24 38.52 4.48
CA ALA A 548 32.59 39.50 5.52
C ALA A 548 34.12 39.64 5.69
N TRP A 549 34.79 38.54 6.03
CA TRP A 549 36.24 38.43 6.17
C TRP A 549 36.60 36.94 6.22
N GLY A 550 37.83 36.56 5.83
CA GLY A 550 38.20 35.14 5.72
C GLY A 550 37.57 34.41 4.52
N PRO A 551 37.34 33.09 4.59
CA PRO A 551 36.84 32.30 3.47
C PRO A 551 35.49 32.80 2.94
N ARG A 552 35.30 32.79 1.61
CA ARG A 552 34.02 33.19 0.99
C ARG A 552 32.94 32.12 1.11
N HIS A 553 33.33 30.85 1.19
CA HIS A 553 32.44 29.71 1.33
C HIS A 553 33.11 28.65 2.19
N ILE A 554 32.39 28.06 3.15
CA ILE A 554 32.87 26.97 3.99
C ILE A 554 31.88 25.81 3.87
N ARG A 555 32.35 24.66 3.36
CA ARG A 555 31.54 23.45 3.16
C ARG A 555 31.62 22.51 4.35
N VAL A 556 30.49 21.89 4.68
CA VAL A 556 30.37 20.90 5.77
C VAL A 556 29.61 19.69 5.23
N GLY A 557 30.33 18.76 4.61
CA GLY A 557 29.68 17.71 3.81
C GLY A 557 28.91 18.32 2.63
N HIS A 558 27.61 18.00 2.51
CA HIS A 558 26.74 18.58 1.48
C HIS A 558 26.20 19.97 1.86
N PHE A 559 26.38 20.40 3.10
CA PHE A 559 25.90 21.69 3.61
C PHE A 559 26.97 22.78 3.49
N SER A 560 26.56 24.01 3.76
CA SER A 560 27.44 25.18 3.82
C SER A 560 27.26 25.89 5.17
N LEU A 561 28.33 26.45 5.70
CA LEU A 561 28.27 27.35 6.85
C LEU A 561 27.77 28.71 6.39
N ASP A 562 26.68 29.18 6.97
CA ASP A 562 26.01 30.42 6.56
C ASP A 562 26.38 31.60 7.46
N ARG A 563 26.58 31.36 8.76
CA ARG A 563 26.91 32.39 9.75
C ARG A 563 27.58 31.83 10.99
N VAL A 564 28.51 32.58 11.57
CA VAL A 564 29.03 32.38 12.92
C VAL A 564 28.80 33.63 13.74
N GLU A 565 28.28 33.48 14.95
CA GLU A 565 28.04 34.57 15.89
C GLU A 565 29.22 34.72 16.87
N THR A 566 29.34 35.89 17.49
CA THR A 566 30.37 36.16 18.51
C THR A 566 30.29 35.23 19.72
N SER A 567 29.12 34.64 19.98
CA SER A 567 28.91 33.62 21.02
C SER A 567 29.58 32.27 20.71
N GLY A 568 29.98 32.04 19.45
CA GLY A 568 30.39 30.74 18.91
C GLY A 568 29.22 29.84 18.52
N SER A 569 27.98 30.36 18.53
CA SER A 569 26.86 29.67 17.88
C SER A 569 26.93 29.91 16.37
N PHE A 570 26.53 28.92 15.57
CA PHE A 570 26.62 29.03 14.11
C PHE A 570 25.40 28.45 13.41
N VAL A 571 25.19 28.87 12.17
CA VAL A 571 24.11 28.41 11.29
C VAL A 571 24.70 27.70 10.09
N ALA A 572 24.19 26.50 9.81
CA ALA A 572 24.49 25.75 8.59
C ALA A 572 23.18 25.16 8.01
N GLY A 573 22.75 25.69 6.86
CA GLY A 573 21.45 25.43 6.27
C GLY A 573 20.30 25.81 7.22
N CYS A 574 19.45 24.83 7.52
CA CYS A 574 18.33 25.01 8.44
C CYS A 574 18.67 24.78 9.93
N HIS A 575 19.93 24.47 10.27
CA HIS A 575 20.33 24.14 11.64
C HIS A 575 21.09 25.31 12.28
N SER A 576 20.69 25.67 13.49
CA SER A 576 21.44 26.58 14.36
C SER A 576 22.03 25.77 15.52
N ILE A 577 23.36 25.68 15.56
CA ILE A 577 24.10 24.87 16.53
C ILE A 577 24.74 25.82 17.54
N ARG A 578 24.48 25.57 18.83
CA ARG A 578 25.02 26.39 19.92
C ARG A 578 26.43 25.97 20.28
N TRP A 579 27.24 26.94 20.70
CA TRP A 579 28.59 26.67 21.22
C TRP A 579 28.61 25.61 22.33
N ALA A 580 27.60 25.60 23.20
CA ALA A 580 27.50 24.62 24.29
C ALA A 580 27.44 23.18 23.78
N GLU A 581 26.77 22.89 22.66
CA GLU A 581 26.70 21.53 22.10
C GLU A 581 28.02 21.14 21.42
N ILE A 582 28.73 22.11 20.82
CA ILE A 582 30.07 21.90 20.27
C ILE A 582 31.05 21.57 21.40
N ALA A 583 31.02 22.35 22.48
CA ALA A 583 31.86 22.15 23.65
C ALA A 583 31.61 20.78 24.29
N ARG A 584 30.35 20.41 24.54
CA ARG A 584 29.99 19.08 25.07
C ARG A 584 30.49 17.94 24.20
N LEU A 585 30.28 18.03 22.88
CA LEU A 585 30.75 17.00 21.97
C LEU A 585 32.28 16.90 21.98
N ALA A 586 32.97 18.04 21.99
CA ALA A 586 34.43 18.07 22.04
C ALA A 586 34.99 17.53 23.37
N GLU A 587 34.34 17.81 24.50
CA GLU A 587 34.67 17.22 25.81
C GLU A 587 34.49 15.71 25.79
N ARG A 588 33.34 15.20 25.31
CA ARG A 588 33.08 13.76 25.20
C ARG A 588 34.07 13.02 24.31
N LEU A 589 34.58 13.70 23.28
CA LEU A 589 35.57 13.15 22.35
C LEU A 589 37.02 13.37 22.82
N GLY A 590 37.24 14.01 23.97
CA GLY A 590 38.59 14.27 24.51
C GLY A 590 39.40 15.31 23.73
N VAL A 591 38.74 16.14 22.92
CA VAL A 591 39.36 17.11 21.99
C VAL A 591 38.98 18.56 22.30
N ALA A 592 38.42 18.84 23.48
CA ALA A 592 38.06 20.20 23.91
C ALA A 592 39.27 21.16 23.87
N GLY A 593 40.45 20.69 24.29
CA GLY A 593 41.70 21.46 24.24
C GLY A 593 42.22 21.74 22.82
N CYS A 594 41.63 21.10 21.81
CA CYS A 594 41.99 21.25 20.39
C CYS A 594 41.12 22.31 19.68
N LEU A 595 40.13 22.90 20.35
CA LEU A 595 39.29 24.00 19.85
C LEU A 595 39.96 25.39 20.05
N VAL A 596 41.25 25.50 19.70
CA VAL A 596 42.10 26.70 19.87
C VAL A 596 42.41 27.30 18.50
N PRO A 597 42.54 28.65 18.33
CA PRO A 597 42.56 29.26 17.00
C PRO A 597 43.88 28.93 16.28
N ALA A 598 43.85 27.86 15.49
CA ALA A 598 44.89 27.63 14.50
C ALA A 598 44.70 28.68 13.41
N ARG A 599 45.59 29.69 13.39
CA ARG A 599 45.80 30.58 12.22
C ARG A 599 45.94 29.80 10.89
N GLU A 600 46.18 28.49 10.96
CA GLU A 600 46.28 27.54 9.84
C GLU A 600 44.91 27.06 9.28
N ALA A 601 43.83 27.00 10.07
CA ALA A 601 42.55 26.43 9.62
C ALA A 601 41.85 27.29 8.54
N ALA A 602 42.09 28.60 8.53
CA ALA A 602 41.53 29.51 7.53
C ALA A 602 42.15 29.32 6.13
N ALA A 603 43.39 28.83 6.04
CA ALA A 603 44.09 28.61 4.78
C ALA A 603 43.59 27.33 4.06
N GLU A 604 43.39 26.23 4.79
CA GLU A 604 42.84 24.98 4.19
C GLU A 604 41.38 25.12 3.73
N LEU A 605 40.57 25.95 4.39
CA LEU A 605 39.15 26.12 4.08
C LEU A 605 38.89 26.98 2.83
N ALA A 606 39.89 27.73 2.36
CA ALA A 606 39.78 28.62 1.21
C ALA A 606 39.93 27.91 -0.16
N GLY A 607 40.30 26.62 -0.17
CA GLY A 607 40.45 25.84 -1.40
C GLY A 607 41.64 26.29 -2.24
N GLU A 608 42.83 25.81 -1.90
CA GLU A 608 43.87 25.67 -2.92
C GLU A 608 43.45 24.57 -3.90
N ALA A 609 43.66 24.88 -5.18
CA ALA A 609 43.23 24.10 -6.32
C ALA A 609 44.01 22.79 -6.46
N ALA A 610 43.27 21.72 -6.74
CA ALA A 610 43.63 20.72 -7.74
C ALA A 610 42.35 20.34 -8.50
#